data_AF-A0A968TW68-F1
#
_entry.id   AF-A0A968TW68-F1
#
_cell.length_a   1.000
_cell.length_b   1.000
_cell.length_c   1.000
_cell.angle_alpha   90.00
_cell.angle_beta   90.00
_cell.angle_gamma   90.00
#
_symmetry.space_group_name_H-M   'P 1'
#
loop_
_entity.id
_entity.type
_entity.pdbx_description
1 polymer ?
#
loop_
_entity_poly.entity_id
_entity_poly.type
_entity_poly.pdbx_seq_one_letter_code
_entity_poly.pdbx_strand_id
1 'polypeptide(L)' 'MPAEWKLFGIGIGLYMGEGSKKKPYRVALANTDPVVHRVFIHFLEQFCGVNRAQLSAELNIYAEQDVAATID' A
#
# COMPACT_ATOMS: atom_id res chain seq x y z
N MET A 1 -24.04 1.12 -1.62
CA MET A 1 -22.88 1.92 -2.08
C MET A 1 -22.34 1.33 -3.37
N PRO A 2 -22.21 2.14 -4.44
CA PRO A 2 -21.55 1.70 -5.67
C PRO A 2 -20.11 1.23 -5.41
N ALA A 3 -19.60 0.34 -6.25
CA ALA A 3 -18.30 -0.31 -6.05
C ALA A 3 -17.12 0.69 -5.99
N GLU A 4 -17.19 1.76 -6.79
CA GLU A 4 -16.21 2.86 -6.81
C GLU A 4 -16.06 3.56 -5.45
N TRP A 5 -17.16 3.77 -4.71
CA TRP A 5 -17.13 4.40 -3.38
C TRP A 5 -16.49 3.50 -2.33
N LYS A 6 -16.64 2.17 -2.48
CA LYS A 6 -15.93 1.21 -1.62
C LYS A 6 -14.43 1.30 -1.86
N LEU A 7 -14.00 1.32 -3.12
CA LEU A 7 -12.57 1.45 -3.46
C LEU A 7 -11.99 2.79 -2.98
N PHE A 8 -12.71 3.89 -3.20
CA PHE A 8 -12.29 5.21 -2.75
C PHE A 8 -12.15 5.26 -1.22
N GLY A 9 -13.16 4.80 -0.49
CA GLY A 9 -13.15 4.76 0.97
C GLY A 9 -12.03 3.87 1.53
N ILE A 10 -11.84 2.67 0.96
CA ILE A 10 -10.75 1.76 1.34
C ILE A 10 -9.39 2.38 1.04
N GLY A 11 -9.20 3.00 -0.12
CA GLY A 11 -7.94 3.62 -0.51
C GLY A 11 -7.53 4.76 0.42
N ILE A 12 -8.48 5.63 0.79
CA ILE A 12 -8.27 6.67 1.80
C ILE A 12 -7.93 6.04 3.16
N GLY A 13 -8.69 5.02 3.59
CA GLY A 13 -8.43 4.30 4.83
C GLY A 13 -7.03 3.68 4.89
N LEU A 14 -6.59 3.04 3.80
CA LEU A 14 -5.27 2.45 3.66
C LEU A 14 -4.17 3.52 3.72
N TYR A 15 -4.33 4.65 3.03
CA TYR A 15 -3.35 5.74 3.12
C TYR A 15 -3.31 6.37 4.52
N MET A 16 -4.46 6.46 5.20
CA MET A 16 -4.53 6.99 6.55
C MET A 16 -3.86 6.06 7.57
N GLY A 17 -4.13 4.76 7.50
CA GLY A 17 -3.66 3.74 8.46
C GLY A 17 -2.25 3.21 8.19
N GLU A 18 -1.97 2.79 6.96
CA GLU A 18 -0.72 2.09 6.56
C GLU A 18 0.18 2.98 5.68
N GLY A 19 -0.31 4.15 5.26
CA GLY A 19 0.41 5.08 4.40
C GLY A 19 1.43 5.93 5.16
N SER A 20 2.58 6.16 4.53
CA SER A 20 3.61 7.07 5.04
C SER A 20 3.30 8.53 4.71
N LYS A 21 3.40 9.40 5.72
CA LYS A 21 3.25 10.86 5.61
C LYS A 21 4.57 11.61 5.88
N LYS A 22 5.69 10.89 6.01
CA LYS A 22 6.99 11.46 6.42
C LYS A 22 7.64 12.35 5.36
N LYS A 23 7.29 12.18 4.10
CA LYS A 23 7.91 12.87 2.95
C LYS A 23 6.78 13.48 2.10
N PRO A 24 6.76 14.81 1.89
CA PRO A 24 5.64 15.49 1.22
C PRO A 24 5.50 15.14 -0.27
N TYR A 25 6.56 14.63 -0.90
CA TYR A 25 6.61 14.26 -2.32
C TYR A 25 6.62 12.74 -2.55
N ARG A 26 6.35 11.93 -1.52
CA ARG A 26 6.35 10.47 -1.62
C ARG A 26 5.09 9.89 -0.99
N VAL A 27 4.30 9.21 -1.81
CA VAL A 27 3.24 8.32 -1.35
C VAL A 27 3.83 6.92 -1.23
N ALA A 28 3.71 6.30 -0.07
CA ALA A 28 4.15 4.92 0.15
C ALA A 28 3.18 4.22 1.11
N LEU A 29 3.01 2.92 0.91
CA LEU A 29 2.25 2.02 1.78
C LEU A 29 3.09 0.76 1.98
N ALA A 30 3.20 0.30 3.22
CA ALA A 30 3.90 -0.93 3.56
C ALA A 30 2.89 -1.90 4.19
N ASN A 31 2.86 -3.13 3.71
CA ASN A 31 2.00 -4.18 4.26
C ASN A 31 2.57 -5.56 3.90
N THR A 32 2.25 -6.58 4.67
CA THR A 32 2.66 -7.97 4.39
C THR A 32 1.71 -8.67 3.42
N ASP A 33 0.45 -8.26 3.33
CA ASP A 33 -0.55 -8.88 2.44
C ASP A 33 -0.48 -8.29 1.02
N PRO A 34 -0.19 -9.09 -0.02
CA PRO A 34 -0.15 -8.64 -1.41
C PRO A 34 -1.51 -8.17 -1.95
N VAL A 35 -2.65 -8.58 -1.36
CA VAL A 35 -3.99 -8.07 -1.72
C VAL A 35 -4.09 -6.58 -1.39
N VAL A 36 -3.59 -6.17 -0.22
CA VAL A 36 -3.62 -4.76 0.22
C VAL A 36 -2.88 -3.88 -0.77
N HIS A 37 -1.70 -4.31 -1.22
CA HIS A 37 -0.93 -3.63 -2.26
C HIS A 37 -1.71 -3.50 -3.56
N ARG A 38 -2.35 -4.59 -4.03
CA ARG A 38 -3.15 -4.54 -5.27
C ARG A 38 -4.33 -3.58 -5.18
N VAL A 39 -5.03 -3.57 -4.05
CA VAL A 39 -6.15 -2.64 -3.81
C VAL A 39 -5.67 -1.19 -3.79
N PHE A 40 -4.56 -0.93 -3.10
CA PHE A 40 -4.01 0.43 -3.03
C PHE A 40 -3.49 0.93 -4.38
N ILE A 41 -2.81 0.06 -5.15
CA ILE A 41 -2.40 0.39 -6.53
C ILE A 41 -3.62 0.71 -7.39
N HIS A 42 -4.70 -0.08 -7.29
CA HIS A 42 -5.92 0.18 -8.04
C HIS A 42 -6.55 1.53 -7.65
N PHE A 43 -6.55 1.89 -6.36
CA PHE A 43 -6.96 3.21 -5.90
C PHE A 43 -6.09 4.33 -6.52
N LEU A 44 -4.77 4.18 -6.53
CA LEU A 44 -3.84 5.16 -7.10
C LEU A 44 -4.05 5.36 -8.62
N GLU A 45 -4.24 4.27 -9.36
CA GLU A 45 -4.50 4.30 -10.81
C GLU A 45 -5.85 4.97 -11.12
N GLN A 46 -6.92 4.62 -10.38
CA GLN A 46 -8.27 5.09 -10.68
C GLN A 46 -8.57 6.52 -10.20
N PHE A 47 -8.08 6.90 -9.02
CA PHE A 47 -8.47 8.17 -8.39
C PHE A 47 -7.34 9.19 -8.31
N CYS A 48 -6.08 8.76 -8.35
CA CYS A 48 -4.93 9.65 -8.24
C CYS A 48 -4.18 9.85 -9.57
N GLY A 49 -4.57 9.15 -10.63
CA GLY A 49 -3.96 9.27 -11.96
C GLY A 49 -2.51 8.77 -12.02
N VAL A 50 -2.10 7.92 -11.09
CA VAL A 50 -0.74 7.38 -11.04
C VAL A 50 -0.57 6.32 -12.12
N ASN A 51 0.49 6.42 -12.93
CA ASN A 51 0.84 5.41 -13.90
C ASN A 51 1.63 4.27 -13.22
N ARG A 52 1.29 3.01 -13.53
CA ARG A 52 1.98 1.82 -13.02
C ARG A 52 3.50 1.85 -13.22
N ALA A 53 3.98 2.43 -14.31
CA ALA A 53 5.41 2.57 -14.60
C ALA A 53 6.15 3.50 -13.62
N GLN A 54 5.43 4.32 -12.84
CA GLN A 54 5.99 5.19 -11.81
C GLN A 54 6.08 4.51 -10.44
N LEU A 55 5.53 3.30 -10.29
CA LEU A 55 5.52 2.57 -9.03
C LEU A 55 6.86 1.86 -8.81
N SER A 56 7.38 1.95 -7.60
CA SER A 56 8.50 1.15 -7.12
C SER A 56 8.08 0.30 -5.93
N ALA A 57 8.73 -0.84 -5.76
CA ALA A 57 8.55 -1.72 -4.61
C ALA A 57 9.86 -1.78 -3.81
N GLU A 58 9.73 -1.79 -2.49
CA GLU A 58 10.84 -1.92 -1.55
C GLU A 58 10.49 -3.05 -0.56
N LEU A 59 11.49 -3.85 -0.18
CA LEU A 59 11.33 -4.87 0.85
C LEU A 59 11.86 -4.32 2.17
N ASN A 60 10.98 -4.22 3.17
CA ASN A 60 11.37 -3.81 4.52
C ASN A 60 11.82 -5.04 5.30
N ILE A 61 13.13 -5.17 5.52
CA ILE A 61 13.72 -6.24 6.34
C ILE A 61 14.21 -5.63 7.66
N TYR A 62 13.82 -6.23 8.78
CA TYR A 62 14.27 -5.83 10.11
C TYR A 62 15.21 -6.90 10.66
N ALA A 63 16.34 -6.49 11.23
CA ALA A 63 17.36 -7.40 11.76
C ALA A 63 16.86 -8.29 12.90
N GLU A 64 15.77 -7.88 13.57
CA GLU A 64 15.14 -8.57 14.69
C GLU A 64 14.09 -9.61 14.24
N GLN A 65 13.79 -9.70 12.94
CA GLN A 65 12.87 -10.71 12.45
C GLN A 65 13.52 -12.10 12.48
N ASP A 66 13.04 -12.97 13.38
CA ASP A 66 13.42 -14.37 13.42
C ASP A 66 12.75 -15.13 12.26
N VAL A 67 13.52 -15.33 11.19
CA VAL A 67 13.09 -16.09 10.02
C VAL A 67 12.78 -17.55 10.38
N ALA A 68 13.54 -18.16 11.30
CA ALA A 68 13.35 -19.55 11.67
C ALA A 68 12.03 -19.77 12.45
N ALA A 69 11.61 -18.80 13.25
CA ALA A 69 10.33 -18.84 13.97
C ALA A 69 9.09 -18.53 13.12
N THR A 70 9.27 -18.03 11.88
CA THR A 70 8.17 -17.56 11.02
C THR A 70 7.82 -18.54 9.90
N ILE A 71 8.68 -19.52 9.61
CA ILE A 71 8.46 -20.56 8.59
C ILE A 71 7.99 -21.84 9.30
N ASP A 72 6.76 -21.83 9.80
CA ASP A 72 6.01 -23.01 10.28
C ASP A 72 4.59 -23.01 9.66
#